data_AF-A0A9Y2IQK7-F1
#
_entry.id   AF-A0A9Y2IQK7-F1
#
_cell.length_a   1.000
_cell.length_b   1.000
_cell.length_c   1.000
_cell.angle_alpha   90.00
_cell.angle_beta   90.00
_cell.angle_gamma   90.00
#
_symmetry.space_group_name_H-M   'P 1'
#
loop_
_entity.id
_entity.type
_entity.pdbx_description
1 polymer ?
#
loop_
_entity_poly.entity_id
_entity_poly.type
_entity_poly.pdbx_seq_one_letter_code
_entity_poly.pdbx_strand_id
1 'polypeptide(L)'
;MDTGVVVIAGKYPVSGDFGRFTAGPNYVLPPPGCGMFTAPHLFPKVAVNDETADVDPVLFENTGSYVMWGYGARTRRFPAGLSELDGGGLRATVLELIRGWHPDLVRLVEGSPDGSVSHLPILTSIPVKPWETGPVTLLGDAVHSMTPFRGIGANTALRDAQLLCRTLSTGGDLADYEREMRKYGFKAVRASARSADQFASESRIGRTMTRGMFRAMGAVAKLRG
;
A
#
# COMPACT_ATOMS: atom_id res chain seq x y z
N MET A 1 -10.56 12.19 -0.29
CA MET A 1 -9.81 13.25 -1.00
C MET A 1 -8.72 12.57 -1.81
N ASP A 2 -8.59 12.95 -3.09
CA ASP A 2 -7.49 12.50 -3.95
C ASP A 2 -6.18 13.16 -3.51
N THR A 3 -5.12 12.37 -3.37
CA THR A 3 -3.79 12.86 -3.03
C THR A 3 -2.99 13.34 -4.25
N GLY A 4 -3.51 13.11 -5.46
CA GLY A 4 -2.81 13.33 -6.73
C GLY A 4 -1.66 12.33 -6.94
N VAL A 5 -1.65 11.24 -6.19
CA VAL A 5 -0.71 10.12 -6.32
C VAL A 5 -1.48 8.92 -6.85
N VAL A 6 -0.95 8.32 -7.91
CA VAL A 6 -1.48 7.12 -8.53
C VAL A 6 -0.43 6.02 -8.40
N VAL A 7 -0.90 4.82 -8.07
CA VAL A 7 -0.12 3.60 -8.12
C VAL A 7 -0.67 2.69 -9.21
N ILE A 8 0.21 2.15 -10.05
CA ILE A 8 -0.09 0.99 -10.88
C ILE A 8 0.59 -0.19 -10.20
N ALA A 9 -0.18 -1.22 -9.88
CA ALA A 9 0.32 -2.40 -9.19
C ALA A 9 0.07 -3.66 -10.00
N GLY A 10 0.94 -4.66 -9.86
CA GLY A 10 0.82 -5.94 -10.53
C GLY A 10 1.38 -7.08 -9.68
N LYS A 11 1.09 -8.31 -10.10
CA LYS A 11 1.64 -9.53 -9.50
C LYS A 11 2.41 -10.33 -10.54
N TYR A 12 3.65 -10.67 -10.21
CA TYR A 12 4.48 -11.58 -10.99
C TYR A 12 4.43 -12.98 -10.34
N PRO A 13 3.88 -14.01 -11.01
CA PRO A 13 3.87 -15.38 -10.50
C PRO A 13 5.29 -15.93 -10.36
N VAL A 14 5.59 -16.53 -9.21
CA VAL A 14 6.92 -17.08 -8.90
C VAL A 14 6.88 -18.60 -9.06
N SER A 15 7.58 -19.11 -10.08
CA SER A 15 7.77 -20.55 -10.29
C SER A 15 9.12 -21.09 -9.75
N GLY A 16 9.99 -20.22 -9.22
CA GLY A 16 11.33 -20.55 -8.72
C GLY A 16 11.99 -19.38 -7.99
N ASP A 17 13.29 -19.45 -7.69
CA ASP A 17 13.97 -18.34 -7.01
C ASP A 17 14.18 -17.14 -7.97
N PHE A 18 13.58 -15.98 -7.65
CA PHE A 18 13.75 -14.71 -8.36
C PHE A 18 14.72 -13.77 -7.62
N GLY A 19 15.70 -14.35 -6.92
CA GLY A 19 16.83 -13.68 -6.30
C GLY A 19 16.42 -12.67 -5.22
N ARG A 20 16.77 -11.39 -5.40
CA ARG A 20 16.53 -10.36 -4.37
C ARG A 20 15.07 -10.00 -4.14
N PHE A 21 14.17 -10.33 -5.08
CA PHE A 21 12.75 -10.00 -4.95
C PHE A 21 11.98 -11.03 -4.12
N THR A 22 12.51 -12.24 -3.99
CA THR A 22 12.01 -13.31 -3.13
C THR A 22 12.60 -13.24 -1.72
N ALA A 23 13.69 -12.50 -1.51
CA ALA A 23 14.35 -12.35 -0.21
C ALA A 23 13.62 -11.42 0.78
N GLY A 24 12.73 -10.54 0.31
CA GLY A 24 11.99 -9.61 1.16
C GLY A 24 11.49 -8.37 0.41
N PRO A 25 10.81 -7.45 1.12
CA PRO A 25 10.31 -6.23 0.52
C PRO A 25 11.44 -5.28 0.10
N ASN A 26 11.31 -4.65 -1.06
CA ASN A 26 12.26 -3.68 -1.60
C ASN A 26 11.58 -2.35 -1.90
N TYR A 27 12.30 -1.26 -1.64
CA TYR A 27 11.93 0.09 -2.08
C TYR A 27 12.93 0.59 -3.12
N VAL A 28 12.45 0.80 -4.34
CA VAL A 28 13.21 1.38 -5.45
C VAL A 28 12.89 2.87 -5.51
N LEU A 29 13.93 3.69 -5.35
CA LEU A 29 13.84 5.15 -5.36
C LEU A 29 14.68 5.72 -6.50
N PRO A 30 14.14 5.89 -7.71
CA PRO A 30 14.81 6.52 -8.86
C PRO A 30 14.92 8.05 -8.70
N PRO A 31 15.48 8.79 -9.69
CA PRO A 31 15.39 10.25 -9.76
C PRO A 31 13.94 10.77 -9.58
N PRO A 32 13.75 12.06 -9.27
CA PRO A 32 12.57 12.54 -8.54
C PRO A 32 11.20 12.32 -9.17
N GLY A 33 10.16 12.18 -8.34
CA GLY A 33 8.74 12.15 -8.71
C GLY A 33 8.06 10.77 -8.92
N CYS A 34 8.80 9.67 -8.77
CA CYS A 34 8.24 8.31 -8.76
C CYS A 34 8.98 7.38 -7.78
N GLY A 35 8.43 6.21 -7.52
CA GLY A 35 9.04 5.13 -6.76
C GLY A 35 8.38 3.80 -7.07
N MET A 36 9.05 2.70 -6.76
CA MET A 36 8.46 1.36 -6.85
C MET A 36 8.68 0.60 -5.55
N PHE A 37 7.65 -0.12 -5.12
CA PHE A 37 7.72 -1.09 -4.05
C PHE A 37 7.58 -2.49 -4.64
N THR A 38 8.30 -3.46 -4.10
CA THR A 38 8.11 -4.88 -4.42
C THR A 38 8.06 -5.69 -3.14
N ALA A 39 7.21 -6.70 -3.05
CA ALA A 39 7.20 -7.62 -1.92
C ALA A 39 6.84 -9.06 -2.33
N PRO A 40 7.58 -10.07 -1.84
CA PRO A 40 7.22 -11.45 -2.06
C PRO A 40 6.05 -11.87 -1.16
N HIS A 41 5.12 -12.63 -1.73
CA HIS A 41 4.08 -13.38 -1.05
C HIS A 41 4.31 -14.86 -1.39
N LEU A 42 5.04 -15.54 -0.51
CA LEU A 42 5.44 -16.93 -0.70
C LEU A 42 4.51 -17.83 0.12
N PHE A 43 3.78 -18.71 -0.55
CA PHE A 43 2.95 -19.70 0.10
C PHE A 43 3.73 -21.00 0.28
N PRO A 44 3.65 -21.65 1.46
CA PRO A 44 4.20 -22.99 1.63
C PRO A 44 3.58 -23.94 0.59
N LYS A 45 4.35 -24.88 0.03
CA LYS A 45 3.84 -25.95 -0.86
C LYS A 45 2.96 -26.99 -0.13
N VAL A 46 2.37 -26.65 1.00
CA VAL A 46 1.51 -27.57 1.76
C VAL A 46 0.08 -27.30 1.31
N ALA A 47 -0.58 -28.34 0.81
CA ALA A 47 -1.97 -28.31 0.37
C ALA A 47 -2.84 -27.68 1.47
N VAL A 48 -3.34 -26.47 1.23
CA VAL A 48 -4.31 -25.85 2.11
C VAL A 48 -5.66 -26.46 1.73
N ASN A 49 -6.21 -27.31 2.60
CA ASN A 49 -7.65 -27.55 2.61
C ASN A 49 -8.29 -26.25 3.10
N ASP A 50 -8.58 -25.34 2.18
CA ASP A 50 -9.31 -24.11 2.47
C ASP A 50 -10.75 -24.27 1.98
N GLU A 51 -11.70 -24.41 2.91
CA GLU A 51 -13.13 -24.49 2.63
C GLU A 51 -13.68 -23.17 2.02
N THR A 52 -12.85 -22.14 1.82
CA THR A 52 -13.21 -20.89 1.13
C THR A 52 -12.83 -20.84 -0.35
N ALA A 53 -12.22 -21.90 -0.91
CA ALA A 53 -11.83 -21.96 -2.32
C ALA A 53 -13.00 -21.96 -3.32
N ASP A 54 -14.23 -22.20 -2.86
CA ASP A 54 -15.44 -22.24 -3.70
C ASP A 54 -16.05 -20.84 -3.98
N VAL A 55 -15.43 -19.76 -3.48
CA VAL A 55 -15.93 -18.39 -3.67
C VAL A 55 -15.07 -17.66 -4.72
N ASP A 56 -15.48 -17.79 -5.98
CA ASP A 56 -14.96 -17.10 -7.18
C ASP A 56 -13.44 -17.26 -7.45
N PRO A 57 -13.04 -18.23 -8.30
CA PRO A 57 -11.64 -18.54 -8.57
C PRO A 57 -10.84 -17.43 -9.28
N VAL A 58 -11.51 -16.39 -9.80
CA VAL A 58 -10.82 -15.31 -10.55
C VAL A 58 -10.26 -14.23 -9.61
N LEU A 59 -10.82 -14.06 -8.41
CA LEU A 59 -10.44 -12.98 -7.49
C LEU A 59 -9.46 -13.45 -6.39
N PHE A 60 -9.32 -14.75 -6.15
CA PHE A 60 -8.55 -15.32 -5.05
C PHE A 60 -7.70 -16.55 -5.41
N GLU A 61 -6.92 -16.52 -6.49
CA GLU A 61 -5.75 -17.43 -6.60
C GLU A 61 -4.68 -17.00 -5.56
N ASN A 62 -4.87 -17.40 -4.30
CA ASN A 62 -3.94 -17.26 -3.18
C ASN A 62 -3.07 -18.51 -2.96
N THR A 63 -3.04 -19.42 -3.94
CA THR A 63 -2.31 -20.70 -3.85
C THR A 63 -0.92 -20.64 -4.50
N GLY A 64 -0.70 -19.71 -5.43
CA GLY A 64 0.59 -19.51 -6.10
C GLY A 64 1.46 -18.47 -5.39
N SER A 65 2.74 -18.77 -5.18
CA SER A 65 3.70 -17.75 -4.74
C SER A 65 3.85 -16.66 -5.80
N TYR A 66 3.91 -15.39 -5.39
CA TYR A 66 4.10 -14.26 -6.30
C TYR A 66 4.95 -13.15 -5.69
N VAL A 67 5.50 -12.29 -6.54
CA VAL A 67 6.05 -10.99 -6.13
C VAL A 67 5.07 -9.92 -6.58
N MET A 68 4.52 -9.16 -5.63
CA MET A 68 3.77 -7.96 -5.97
C MET A 68 4.74 -6.81 -6.25
N TRP A 69 4.37 -5.94 -7.17
CA TRP A 69 5.05 -4.68 -7.39
C TRP A 69 4.02 -3.54 -7.48
N GLY A 70 4.45 -2.34 -7.12
CA GLY A 70 3.64 -1.13 -7.23
C GLY A 70 4.51 0.04 -7.65
N TYR A 71 4.27 0.57 -8.85
CA TYR A 71 4.88 1.80 -9.33
C TYR A 71 3.98 2.97 -8.96
N GLY A 72 4.47 3.91 -8.16
CA GLY A 72 3.71 5.09 -7.76
C GLY A 72 4.37 6.40 -8.22
N ALA A 73 3.55 7.32 -8.71
CA ALA A 73 3.97 8.65 -9.12
C ALA A 73 2.80 9.66 -9.01
N ARG A 74 3.07 10.95 -9.24
CA ARG A 74 2.00 11.95 -9.39
C ARG A 74 1.16 11.66 -10.64
N THR A 75 -0.15 11.90 -10.61
CA THR A 75 -1.08 11.66 -11.74
C THR A 75 -0.57 12.27 -13.05
N ARG A 76 -0.03 13.50 -13.01
CA ARG A 76 0.52 14.20 -14.19
C ARG A 76 1.73 13.54 -14.86
N ARG A 77 2.28 12.47 -14.26
CA ARG A 77 3.40 11.70 -14.81
C ARG A 77 2.95 10.54 -15.68
N PHE A 78 1.65 10.26 -15.69
CA PHE A 78 1.00 9.24 -16.50
C PHE A 78 0.29 9.86 -17.70
N PRO A 79 0.05 9.09 -18.78
CA PRO A 79 -0.80 9.53 -19.88
C PRO A 79 -2.23 9.81 -19.40
N ALA A 80 -2.95 10.64 -20.15
CA ALA A 80 -4.39 10.83 -19.95
C ALA A 80 -5.16 9.52 -20.21
N GLY A 81 -6.32 9.35 -19.58
CA GLY A 81 -7.14 8.14 -19.75
C GLY A 81 -6.58 6.90 -19.06
N LEU A 82 -5.63 7.03 -18.13
CA LEU A 82 -5.01 5.89 -17.45
C LEU A 82 -6.04 4.94 -16.80
N SER A 83 -7.14 5.48 -16.26
CA SER A 83 -8.22 4.69 -15.64
C SER A 83 -9.05 3.87 -16.63
N GLU A 84 -8.94 4.16 -17.93
CA GLU A 84 -9.66 3.47 -19.00
C GLU A 84 -8.83 2.33 -19.61
N LEU A 85 -7.54 2.24 -19.29
CA LEU A 85 -6.66 1.19 -19.77
C LEU A 85 -6.94 -0.12 -19.04
N ASP A 86 -6.89 -1.22 -19.80
CA ASP A 86 -6.83 -2.56 -19.23
C ASP A 86 -5.44 -2.84 -18.62
N GLY A 87 -5.31 -4.00 -17.97
CA GLY A 87 -4.05 -4.37 -17.32
C GLY A 87 -2.85 -4.42 -18.26
N GLY A 88 -3.05 -4.78 -19.54
CA GLY A 88 -2.00 -4.77 -20.57
C GLY A 88 -1.52 -3.35 -20.87
N GLY A 89 -2.45 -2.40 -21.07
CA GLY A 89 -2.14 -0.99 -21.28
C GLY A 89 -1.48 -0.33 -20.06
N LEU A 90 -1.93 -0.68 -18.85
CA LEU A 90 -1.31 -0.25 -17.60
C LEU A 90 0.12 -0.78 -17.46
N ARG A 91 0.35 -2.07 -17.76
CA ARG A 91 1.69 -2.68 -17.76
C ARG A 91 2.60 -1.98 -18.75
N ALA A 92 2.16 -1.79 -19.99
CA ALA A 92 2.92 -1.09 -21.03
C ALA A 92 3.31 0.33 -20.60
N THR A 93 2.38 1.06 -19.96
CA THR A 93 2.65 2.39 -19.41
C THR A 93 3.78 2.36 -18.38
N VAL A 94 3.79 1.39 -17.46
CA VAL A 94 4.87 1.26 -16.47
C VAL A 94 6.18 0.89 -17.14
N LEU A 95 6.19 -0.04 -18.09
CA LEU A 95 7.40 -0.45 -18.82
C LEU A 95 8.10 0.72 -19.51
N GLU A 96 7.35 1.63 -20.12
CA GLU A 96 7.89 2.87 -20.69
C GLU A 96 8.56 3.75 -19.62
N LEU A 97 7.91 3.92 -18.47
CA LEU A 97 8.41 4.75 -17.37
C LEU A 97 9.66 4.15 -16.69
N ILE A 98 9.87 2.84 -16.79
CA ILE A 98 11.00 2.13 -16.16
C ILE A 98 12.03 1.61 -17.17
N ARG A 99 11.94 1.98 -18.46
CA ARG A 99 12.82 1.50 -19.54
C ARG A 99 14.33 1.60 -19.20
N GLY A 100 14.73 2.64 -18.47
CA GLY A 100 16.12 2.86 -18.05
C GLY A 100 16.50 2.30 -16.67
N TRP A 101 15.61 1.53 -16.03
CA TRP A 101 15.86 0.96 -14.71
C TRP A 101 16.59 -0.39 -14.82
N HIS A 102 16.89 -0.98 -13.66
CA HIS A 102 17.56 -2.28 -13.63
C HIS A 102 16.75 -3.35 -14.38
N PRO A 103 17.37 -4.18 -15.25
CA PRO A 103 16.68 -5.18 -16.07
C PRO A 103 15.74 -6.09 -15.29
N ASP A 104 16.10 -6.54 -14.08
CA ASP A 104 15.20 -7.36 -13.27
C ASP A 104 13.85 -6.70 -12.92
N LEU A 105 13.82 -5.38 -12.72
CA LEU A 105 12.57 -4.66 -12.46
C LEU A 105 11.71 -4.59 -13.71
N VAL A 106 12.34 -4.44 -14.87
CA VAL A 106 11.67 -4.50 -16.17
C VAL A 106 11.06 -5.88 -16.37
N ARG A 107 11.84 -6.95 -16.16
CA ARG A 107 11.37 -8.35 -16.26
C ARG A 107 10.22 -8.66 -15.30
N LEU A 108 10.29 -8.14 -14.08
CA LEU A 108 9.23 -8.32 -13.07
C LEU A 108 7.90 -7.74 -13.57
N VAL A 109 7.93 -6.51 -14.12
CA VAL A 109 6.73 -5.86 -14.66
C VAL A 109 6.28 -6.55 -15.94
N GLU A 110 7.20 -6.87 -16.85
CA GLU A 110 6.93 -7.48 -18.15
C GLU A 110 6.25 -8.85 -18.02
N GLY A 111 6.73 -9.70 -17.11
CA GLY A 111 6.16 -11.04 -16.91
C GLY A 111 4.92 -11.08 -16.02
N SER A 112 4.36 -9.93 -15.63
CA SER A 112 3.11 -9.88 -14.87
C SER A 112 1.90 -10.05 -15.80
N PRO A 113 0.97 -11.01 -15.56
CA PRO A 113 -0.23 -11.19 -16.36
C PRO A 113 -1.11 -9.94 -16.40
N ASP A 114 -1.78 -9.67 -17.52
CA ASP A 114 -2.63 -8.48 -17.68
C ASP A 114 -3.70 -8.41 -16.59
N GLY A 115 -4.38 -9.53 -16.30
CA GLY A 115 -5.42 -9.60 -15.28
C GLY A 115 -4.93 -9.35 -13.85
N SER A 116 -3.62 -9.33 -13.59
CA SER A 116 -3.05 -9.02 -12.27
C SER A 116 -2.67 -7.56 -12.08
N VAL A 117 -2.76 -6.74 -13.14
CA VAL A 117 -2.33 -5.34 -13.14
C VAL A 117 -3.51 -4.40 -12.96
N SER A 118 -3.44 -3.54 -11.95
CA SER A 118 -4.54 -2.63 -11.57
C SER A 118 -4.08 -1.19 -11.41
N HIS A 119 -4.98 -0.28 -11.77
CA HIS A 119 -4.87 1.15 -11.49
C HIS A 119 -5.44 1.47 -10.11
N LEU A 120 -4.61 2.03 -9.23
CA LEU A 120 -4.93 2.31 -7.83
C LEU A 120 -4.72 3.79 -7.51
N PRO A 121 -5.76 4.64 -7.59
CA PRO A 121 -5.67 6.02 -7.11
C PRO A 121 -5.52 6.03 -5.59
N ILE A 122 -4.55 6.79 -5.06
CA ILE A 122 -4.35 6.90 -3.62
C ILE A 122 -5.30 7.94 -3.05
N LEU A 123 -6.30 7.45 -2.34
CA LEU A 123 -7.29 8.26 -1.62
C LEU A 123 -6.95 8.34 -0.13
N THR A 124 -7.36 9.43 0.50
CA THR A 124 -7.25 9.64 1.95
C THR A 124 -8.53 10.29 2.49
N SER A 125 -8.89 9.98 3.74
CA SER A 125 -9.97 10.68 4.43
C SER A 125 -9.59 12.12 4.77
N ILE A 126 -10.61 12.97 4.95
CA ILE A 126 -10.50 14.29 5.57
C ILE A 126 -11.07 14.23 6.98
N PRO A 127 -10.61 15.08 7.92
CA PRO A 127 -11.21 15.18 9.25
C PRO A 127 -12.72 15.38 9.15
N VAL A 128 -13.49 14.43 9.69
CA VAL A 128 -14.95 14.56 9.77
C VAL A 128 -15.32 15.39 10.98
N LYS A 129 -16.41 16.16 10.86
CA LYS A 129 -16.98 16.90 11.99
C LYS A 129 -17.55 15.91 13.02
N PRO A 130 -17.65 16.30 14.30
CA PRO A 130 -18.45 15.54 15.27
C PRO A 130 -19.87 15.32 14.73
N TRP A 131 -20.42 14.16 15.02
CA TRP A 131 -21.81 13.80 14.71
C TRP A 131 -22.58 13.57 16.01
N GLU A 132 -23.91 13.53 15.90
CA GLU A 132 -24.79 13.18 17.01
C GLU A 132 -24.63 11.70 17.36
N THR A 133 -24.26 11.41 18.61
CA THR A 133 -24.05 10.05 19.08
C THR A 133 -25.38 9.32 19.21
N GLY A 134 -25.46 8.11 18.63
CA GLY A 134 -26.62 7.23 18.71
C GLY A 134 -26.21 5.76 18.84
N PRO A 135 -27.11 4.80 18.55
CA PRO A 135 -26.80 3.37 18.66
C PRO A 135 -25.86 2.85 17.55
N VAL A 136 -25.53 3.69 16.56
CA VAL A 136 -24.66 3.35 15.43
C VAL A 136 -23.42 4.24 15.48
N THR A 137 -22.25 3.64 15.37
CA THR A 137 -20.96 4.36 15.31
C THR A 137 -20.04 3.74 14.25
N LEU A 138 -18.88 4.35 14.02
CA LEU A 138 -17.92 3.98 12.97
C LEU A 138 -16.55 3.62 13.55
N LEU A 139 -15.82 2.75 12.88
CA LEU A 139 -14.43 2.40 13.20
C LEU A 139 -13.62 2.09 11.92
N GLY A 140 -12.29 2.16 12.02
CA GLY A 140 -11.39 1.79 10.93
C GLY A 140 -11.54 2.67 9.69
N ASP A 141 -11.43 2.05 8.51
CA ASP A 141 -11.45 2.77 7.24
C ASP A 141 -12.79 3.44 6.93
N ALA A 142 -13.89 3.02 7.59
CA ALA A 142 -15.19 3.65 7.45
C ALA A 142 -15.21 5.11 7.92
N VAL A 143 -14.29 5.52 8.81
CA VAL A 143 -14.21 6.89 9.35
C VAL A 143 -12.87 7.56 9.02
N HIS A 144 -11.77 6.82 9.02
CA HIS A 144 -10.45 7.38 8.80
C HIS A 144 -9.57 6.52 7.89
N SER A 145 -10.07 6.24 6.67
CA SER A 145 -9.28 5.66 5.59
C SER A 145 -7.98 6.44 5.34
N MET A 146 -6.86 5.72 5.26
CA MET A 146 -5.52 6.29 5.18
C MET A 146 -4.78 5.76 3.97
N THR A 147 -3.85 6.56 3.44
CA THR A 147 -2.93 6.08 2.41
C THR A 147 -2.10 4.88 2.92
N PRO A 148 -1.76 3.88 2.09
CA PRO A 148 -1.07 2.68 2.54
C PRO A 148 0.41 2.91 2.91
N PHE A 149 0.97 4.07 2.58
CA PHE A 149 2.41 4.37 2.66
C PHE A 149 3.05 4.28 4.05
N ARG A 150 2.27 4.25 5.14
CA ARG A 150 2.80 4.05 6.51
C ARG A 150 2.41 2.72 7.15
N GLY A 151 1.54 1.92 6.54
CA GLY A 151 1.05 0.66 7.13
C GLY A 151 0.35 0.84 8.49
N ILE A 152 -0.18 2.03 8.80
CA ILE A 152 -0.79 2.33 10.11
C ILE A 152 -2.32 2.14 10.14
N GLY A 153 -2.96 1.89 9.00
CA GLY A 153 -4.41 1.74 8.90
C GLY A 153 -4.93 0.58 9.76
N ALA A 154 -4.39 -0.63 9.54
CA ALA A 154 -4.76 -1.83 10.29
C ALA A 154 -4.56 -1.67 11.80
N ASN A 155 -3.41 -1.14 12.23
CA ASN A 155 -3.15 -0.88 13.65
C ASN A 155 -4.11 0.14 14.26
N THR A 156 -4.56 1.13 13.47
CA THR A 156 -5.56 2.10 13.93
C THR A 156 -6.92 1.43 14.06
N ALA A 157 -7.35 0.63 13.07
CA ALA A 157 -8.60 -0.11 13.14
C ALA A 157 -8.66 -1.08 14.34
N LEU A 158 -7.55 -1.78 14.63
CA LEU A 158 -7.44 -2.64 15.81
C LEU A 158 -7.54 -1.84 17.12
N ARG A 159 -6.94 -0.65 17.17
CA ARG A 159 -7.07 0.27 18.30
C ARG A 159 -8.53 0.74 18.48
N ASP A 160 -9.24 1.03 17.39
CA ASP A 160 -10.65 1.41 17.45
C ASP A 160 -11.49 0.27 18.02
N ALA A 161 -11.29 -0.95 17.53
CA ALA A 161 -12.01 -2.13 18.00
C ALA A 161 -11.74 -2.36 19.50
N GLN A 162 -10.48 -2.27 19.93
CA GLN A 162 -10.12 -2.40 21.34
C GLN A 162 -10.81 -1.33 22.21
N LEU A 163 -10.80 -0.06 21.77
CA LEU A 163 -11.42 1.03 22.52
C LEU A 163 -12.93 0.88 22.58
N LEU A 164 -13.58 0.59 21.44
CA LEU A 164 -15.03 0.38 21.36
C LEU A 164 -15.48 -0.78 22.24
N CYS A 165 -14.80 -1.93 22.18
CA CYS A 165 -15.09 -3.08 23.05
C CYS A 165 -14.97 -2.72 24.54
N ARG A 166 -13.94 -1.96 24.92
CA ARG A 166 -13.78 -1.48 26.30
C ARG A 166 -14.96 -0.58 26.70
N THR A 167 -15.28 0.42 25.88
CA THR A 167 -16.39 1.35 26.15
C THR A 167 -17.71 0.60 26.34
N LEU A 168 -18.04 -0.33 25.45
CA LEU A 168 -19.28 -1.10 25.53
C LEU A 168 -19.32 -2.03 26.76
N SER A 169 -18.23 -2.72 27.06
CA SER A 169 -18.17 -3.69 28.17
C SER A 169 -18.21 -3.03 29.55
N THR A 170 -17.79 -1.77 29.67
CA THR A 170 -17.85 -1.02 30.94
C THR A 170 -19.07 -0.12 31.05
N GLY A 171 -19.99 -0.14 30.07
CA GLY A 171 -21.13 0.79 30.03
C GLY A 171 -20.73 2.26 29.87
N GLY A 172 -19.59 2.51 29.23
CA GLY A 172 -19.10 3.86 28.95
C GLY A 172 -19.87 4.56 27.84
N ASP A 173 -19.70 5.88 27.75
CA ASP A 173 -20.36 6.71 26.74
C ASP A 173 -19.71 6.54 25.35
N LEU A 174 -20.52 6.26 24.33
CA LEU A 174 -20.06 6.22 22.94
C LEU A 174 -19.53 7.58 22.47
N ALA A 175 -20.03 8.70 23.00
CA ALA A 175 -19.53 10.02 22.65
C ALA A 175 -18.03 10.19 23.02
N ASP A 176 -17.60 9.56 24.11
CA ASP A 176 -16.20 9.53 24.54
C ASP A 176 -15.33 8.71 23.58
N TYR A 177 -15.81 7.53 23.20
CA TYR A 177 -15.18 6.70 22.17
C TYR A 177 -14.99 7.47 20.87
N GLU A 178 -16.06 8.08 20.35
CA GLU A 178 -16.05 8.78 19.07
C GLU A 178 -15.11 9.99 19.09
N ARG A 179 -15.07 10.72 20.22
CA ARG A 179 -14.16 11.86 20.39
C ARG A 179 -12.70 11.42 20.36
N GLU A 180 -12.34 10.39 21.11
CA GLU A 180 -10.96 9.89 21.14
C GLU A 180 -10.56 9.27 19.79
N MET A 181 -11.44 8.47 19.19
CA MET A 181 -11.23 7.85 17.87
C MET A 181 -10.97 8.89 16.79
N ARG A 182 -11.80 9.94 16.69
CA ARG A 182 -11.58 11.03 15.73
C ARG A 182 -10.21 11.70 15.96
N LYS A 183 -9.81 11.91 17.23
CA LYS A 183 -8.56 12.60 17.58
C LYS A 183 -7.33 11.83 17.12
N TYR A 184 -7.20 10.55 17.48
CA TYR A 184 -6.01 9.77 17.06
C TYR A 184 -6.11 9.32 15.60
N GLY A 185 -7.31 8.99 15.11
CA GLY A 185 -7.55 8.57 13.72
C GLY A 185 -7.14 9.65 12.72
N PHE A 186 -7.61 10.90 12.90
CA PHE A 186 -7.22 11.98 11.99
C PHE A 186 -5.79 12.52 12.21
N LYS A 187 -5.17 12.23 13.36
CA LYS A 187 -3.71 12.41 13.51
C LYS A 187 -2.95 11.41 12.63
N ALA A 188 -3.39 10.15 12.59
CA ALA A 188 -2.82 9.11 11.76
C ALA A 188 -3.05 9.38 10.26
N VAL A 189 -4.27 9.77 9.84
CA VAL A 189 -4.59 10.20 8.46
C VAL A 189 -3.62 11.26 7.97
N ARG A 190 -3.46 12.37 8.73
CA ARG A 190 -2.54 13.46 8.38
C ARG A 190 -1.09 13.00 8.29
N ALA A 191 -0.68 12.09 9.16
CA ALA A 191 0.67 11.54 9.10
C ALA A 191 0.87 10.67 7.86
N SER A 192 -0.13 9.87 7.47
CA SER A 192 -0.07 9.05 6.26
C SER A 192 -0.04 9.90 4.99
N ALA A 193 -0.89 10.93 4.91
CA ALA A 193 -0.92 11.87 3.78
C ALA A 193 0.45 12.55 3.55
N ARG A 194 1.14 12.98 4.62
CA ARG A 194 2.50 13.54 4.50
C ARG A 194 3.50 12.53 3.94
N SER A 195 3.38 11.26 4.28
CA SER A 195 4.24 10.21 3.73
C SER A 195 3.94 9.94 2.25
N ALA A 196 2.68 10.01 1.83
CA ALA A 196 2.30 9.95 0.42
C ALA A 196 2.94 11.09 -0.39
N ASP A 197 2.87 12.32 0.13
CA ASP A 197 3.50 13.49 -0.49
C ASP A 197 5.02 13.35 -0.58
N GLN A 198 5.66 12.79 0.46
CA GLN A 198 7.09 12.56 0.47
C GLN A 198 7.51 11.47 -0.53
N PHE A 199 6.73 10.40 -0.66
CA PHE A 199 6.95 9.35 -1.64
C PHE A 199 6.89 9.90 -3.08
N ALA A 200 5.87 10.72 -3.36
CA ALA A 200 5.69 11.38 -4.65
C ALA A 200 6.50 12.68 -4.79
N SER A 201 7.36 13.01 -3.83
CA SER A 201 8.11 14.27 -3.83
C SER A 201 9.11 14.32 -4.99
N GLU A 202 9.14 15.47 -5.67
CA GLU A 202 10.11 15.78 -6.72
C GLU A 202 11.39 16.44 -6.17
N SER A 203 11.50 16.62 -4.86
CA SER A 203 12.69 17.20 -4.25
C SER A 203 13.89 16.24 -4.35
N ARG A 204 14.93 16.66 -5.08
CA ARG A 204 16.21 15.94 -5.19
C ARG A 204 16.91 15.79 -3.83
N ILE A 205 16.89 16.84 -3.00
CA ILE A 205 17.53 16.87 -1.68
C ILE A 205 16.81 15.93 -0.70
N GLY A 206 15.47 15.99 -0.67
CA GLY A 206 14.67 15.11 0.18
C GLY A 206 14.91 13.63 -0.13
N ARG A 207 15.07 13.28 -1.42
CA ARG A 207 15.37 11.90 -1.84
C ARG A 207 16.77 11.43 -1.47
N THR A 208 17.78 12.29 -1.57
CA THR A 208 19.13 11.94 -1.12
C THR A 208 19.14 11.66 0.39
N MET A 209 18.42 12.46 1.18
CA MET A 209 18.25 12.21 2.62
C MET A 209 17.53 10.89 2.89
N THR A 210 16.42 10.60 2.20
CA THR A 210 15.69 9.33 2.34
C THR A 210 16.54 8.12 1.95
N ARG A 211 17.32 8.20 0.85
CA ARG A 211 18.27 7.15 0.46
C ARG A 211 19.34 6.93 1.54
N GLY A 212 19.87 8.01 2.11
CA GLY A 212 20.83 7.95 3.21
C GLY A 212 20.26 7.24 4.44
N MET A 213 19.03 7.59 4.84
CA MET A 213 18.34 6.95 5.97
C MET A 213 18.11 5.45 5.75
N PHE A 214 17.64 5.03 4.56
CA PHE A 214 17.45 3.61 4.25
C PHE A 214 18.77 2.83 4.23
N ARG A 215 19.85 3.41 3.70
CA ARG A 215 21.18 2.79 3.73
C ARG A 215 21.69 2.63 5.15
N ALA A 216 21.51 3.64 6.01
CA ALA A 216 21.89 3.57 7.42
C ALA A 216 21.10 2.47 8.18
N MET A 217 19.78 2.41 8.00
CA MET A 217 18.95 1.35 8.63
C MET A 217 19.36 -0.05 8.17
N GLY A 218 19.64 -0.25 6.87
CA GLY A 218 20.12 -1.52 6.34
C GLY A 218 21.53 -1.89 6.83
N ALA A 219 22.39 -0.92 7.09
CA ALA A 219 23.71 -1.15 7.67
C ALA A 219 23.64 -1.50 9.17
N VAL A 220 22.75 -0.84 9.93
CA VAL A 220 22.55 -1.12 11.36
C VAL A 220 21.95 -2.51 11.60
N ALA A 221 21.05 -2.96 10.73
CA ALA A 221 20.51 -4.33 10.80
C ALA A 221 21.58 -5.42 10.55
N LYS A 222 22.66 -5.10 9.82
CA LYS A 222 23.78 -6.02 9.56
C LYS A 222 24.82 -6.09 10.69
N LEU A 223 24.80 -5.15 11.65
CA LEU A 223 25.80 -5.06 12.74
C LEU A 223 25.36 -5.76 14.04
N ARG A 224 24.29 -6.55 14.01
CA ARG A 224 23.96 -7.51 15.08
C ARG A 224 24.28 -8.92 14.59
N GLY A 225 25.56 -9.26 14.67
CA GLY A 225 26.12 -10.61 14.57
C GLY A 225 27.02 -10.84 15.77
#